data_AF-A0A285R5M9-F1
#
_entry.id   AF-A0A285R5M9-F1
#
_cell.length_a   1.000
_cell.length_b   1.000
_cell.length_c   1.000
_cell.angle_alpha   90.00
_cell.angle_beta   90.00
_cell.angle_gamma   90.00
#
_symmetry.space_group_name_H-M   'P 1'
#
loop_
_entity.id
_entity.type
_entity.pdbx_description
1 polymer ?
#
loop_
_entity_poly.entity_id
_entity_poly.type
_entity_poly.pdbx_seq_one_letter_code
_entity_poly.pdbx_strand_id
1 'polypeptide(L)'
;MALKIELRPKERFIVGSTVITNGDHRTHIFIEGNEPILREKDIYTAETANTPAKRIYLAVQLMYLNQDIERHRKVYFDLINDFIQAAPSTIGLIDAVNNEILTGSLYAALRRAKELVEYERELIAHAQSGHRSISADDAIDREPARAGGHAASQGGG
;
A
#
# COMPACT_ATOMS: atom_id res chain seq x y z
N MET A 1 -17.45 -26.71 4.69
CA MET A 1 -17.98 -26.18 3.40
C MET A 1 -16.81 -26.20 2.42
N ALA A 2 -16.99 -26.72 1.21
CA ALA A 2 -15.88 -26.78 0.24
C ALA A 2 -15.59 -25.38 -0.33
N LEU A 3 -14.34 -24.94 -0.29
CA LEU A 3 -13.90 -23.71 -0.94
C LEU A 3 -13.67 -24.01 -2.42
N LYS A 4 -14.43 -23.34 -3.30
CA LYS A 4 -14.24 -23.41 -4.75
C LYS A 4 -13.26 -22.33 -5.19
N ILE A 5 -12.11 -22.74 -5.71
CA ILE A 5 -11.08 -21.85 -6.26
C ILE A 5 -11.00 -22.08 -7.76
N GLU A 6 -10.90 -20.98 -8.50
CA GLU A 6 -10.56 -21.01 -9.91
C GLU A 6 -9.14 -20.49 -10.11
N LEU A 7 -8.33 -21.22 -10.88
CA LEU A 7 -6.95 -20.90 -11.18
C LEU A 7 -6.76 -20.71 -12.68
N ARG A 8 -6.06 -19.64 -13.04
CA ARG A 8 -5.57 -19.41 -14.41
C ARG A 8 -4.35 -20.29 -14.69
N PRO A 9 -3.97 -20.52 -15.96
CA PRO A 9 -2.75 -21.24 -16.29
C PRO A 9 -1.55 -20.67 -15.52
N LYS A 10 -0.74 -21.55 -14.93
CA LYS A 10 0.45 -21.21 -14.11
C LYS A 10 0.19 -20.36 -12.86
N GLU A 11 -1.07 -20.06 -12.51
CA GLU A 11 -1.38 -19.38 -11.24
C GLU A 11 -1.06 -20.32 -10.06
N ARG A 12 -0.52 -19.75 -8.99
CA ARG A 12 -0.18 -20.50 -7.78
C ARG A 12 -0.98 -20.02 -6.58
N PHE A 13 -1.16 -20.91 -5.63
CA PHE A 13 -1.71 -20.60 -4.31
C PHE A 13 -1.06 -21.50 -3.26
N ILE A 14 -1.18 -21.09 -2.00
CA ILE A 14 -0.65 -21.78 -0.83
C ILE A 14 -1.81 -22.39 -0.06
N VAL A 15 -1.60 -23.61 0.46
CA VAL A 15 -2.44 -24.27 1.47
C VAL A 15 -1.53 -24.69 2.63
N GLY A 16 -1.68 -24.04 3.79
CA GLY A 16 -0.77 -24.20 4.92
C GLY A 16 0.68 -23.92 4.50
N SER A 17 1.49 -24.97 4.47
CA SER A 17 2.91 -24.93 4.06
C SER A 17 3.18 -25.40 2.62
N THR A 18 2.14 -25.77 1.86
CA THR A 18 2.27 -26.34 0.52
C THR A 18 1.90 -25.34 -0.56
N VAL A 19 2.71 -25.26 -1.62
CA VAL A 19 2.41 -24.47 -2.82
C VAL A 19 1.81 -25.36 -3.89
N ILE A 20 0.66 -24.96 -4.42
CA ILE A 20 0.00 -25.64 -5.53
C ILE A 20 0.07 -24.72 -6.76
N THR A 21 0.58 -25.25 -7.86
CA THR A 21 0.70 -24.56 -9.14
C THR A 21 -0.26 -25.17 -10.14
N ASN A 22 -1.05 -24.33 -10.80
CA ASN A 22 -1.94 -24.78 -11.85
C ASN A 22 -1.16 -25.13 -13.14
N GLY A 23 -1.68 -26.09 -13.89
CA GLY A 23 -1.13 -26.50 -15.18
C GLY A 23 -1.34 -25.48 -16.30
N ASP A 24 -1.40 -25.97 -17.54
CA ASP A 24 -1.52 -25.14 -18.73
C ASP A 24 -2.95 -24.67 -19.04
N HIS A 25 -3.94 -25.21 -18.34
CA HIS A 25 -5.35 -24.91 -18.56
C HIS A 25 -5.99 -24.30 -17.32
N ARG A 26 -7.06 -23.51 -17.51
CA ARG A 26 -7.86 -22.99 -16.40
C ARG A 26 -8.55 -24.15 -15.69
N THR A 27 -8.51 -24.18 -14.38
CA THR A 27 -9.05 -25.31 -13.59
C THR A 27 -9.82 -24.81 -12.38
N HIS A 28 -10.90 -25.53 -12.06
CA HIS A 28 -11.62 -25.38 -10.80
C HIS A 28 -11.14 -26.44 -9.81
N ILE A 29 -10.74 -26.00 -8.63
CA ILE A 29 -10.35 -26.89 -7.53
C ILE A 29 -11.35 -26.68 -6.39
N PHE A 30 -11.82 -27.78 -5.81
CA PHE A 30 -12.61 -27.79 -4.59
C PHE A 30 -11.71 -28.25 -3.46
N ILE A 31 -11.64 -27.46 -2.40
CA ILE A 31 -10.79 -27.74 -1.24
C ILE A 31 -11.69 -27.88 -0.02
N GLU A 32 -11.58 -29.00 0.67
CA GLU A 32 -12.29 -29.27 1.91
C GLU A 32 -11.27 -29.36 3.05
N GLY A 33 -11.45 -28.51 4.06
CA GLY A 33 -10.54 -28.42 5.19
C GLY A 33 -10.58 -27.05 5.84
N ASN A 34 -9.74 -26.86 6.85
CA ASN A 34 -9.63 -25.62 7.62
C ASN A 34 -8.24 -24.99 7.52
N GLU A 35 -7.37 -25.50 6.64
CA GLU A 35 -6.03 -24.96 6.51
C GLU A 35 -6.03 -23.55 5.93
N PRO A 36 -5.04 -22.71 6.28
CA PRO A 36 -4.87 -21.38 5.70
C PRO A 36 -4.68 -21.46 4.19
N ILE A 37 -5.38 -20.61 3.43
CA ILE A 37 -5.30 -20.57 1.97
C ILE A 37 -5.05 -19.14 1.48
N LEU A 38 -3.98 -18.93 0.72
CA LEU A 38 -3.67 -17.64 0.08
C LEU A 38 -3.29 -17.81 -1.38
N ARG A 39 -3.71 -16.89 -2.23
CA ARG A 39 -3.22 -16.83 -3.61
C ARG A 39 -1.85 -16.18 -3.65
N GLU A 40 -1.00 -16.61 -4.56
CA GLU A 40 0.36 -16.06 -4.71
C GLU A 40 0.35 -14.53 -4.92
N LYS A 41 -0.57 -14.02 -5.73
CA LYS A 41 -0.71 -12.58 -5.97
C LYS A 41 -1.06 -11.75 -4.72
N ASP A 42 -1.59 -12.41 -3.70
CA ASP A 42 -1.98 -11.79 -2.43
C ASP A 42 -0.90 -12.02 -1.36
N ILE A 43 0.25 -12.60 -1.71
CA ILE A 43 1.35 -12.88 -0.80
C ILE A 43 2.44 -11.82 -0.94
N TYR A 44 2.84 -11.25 0.19
CA TYR A 44 4.08 -10.49 0.31
C TYR A 44 5.20 -11.37 0.87
N THR A 45 6.42 -11.11 0.42
CA THR A 45 7.65 -11.64 1.02
C THR A 45 8.35 -10.52 1.79
N ALA A 46 9.36 -10.86 2.59
CA ALA A 46 10.18 -9.85 3.26
C ALA A 46 10.80 -8.84 2.27
N GLU A 47 11.08 -9.27 1.04
CA GLU A 47 11.65 -8.44 -0.02
C GLU A 47 10.60 -7.54 -0.70
N THR A 48 9.38 -8.05 -0.92
CA THR A 48 8.33 -7.27 -1.60
C THR A 48 7.51 -6.39 -0.67
N ALA A 49 7.60 -6.60 0.65
CA ALA A 49 7.00 -5.76 1.69
C ALA A 49 7.81 -4.47 1.92
N ASN A 50 7.90 -3.66 0.87
CA ASN A 50 8.75 -2.46 0.78
C ASN A 50 8.10 -1.16 1.27
N THR A 51 6.88 -1.21 1.81
CA THR A 51 6.22 -0.07 2.43
C THR A 51 5.72 -0.42 3.84
N PRO A 52 5.57 0.56 4.74
CA PRO A 52 5.06 0.33 6.09
C PRO A 52 3.74 -0.48 6.13
N ALA A 53 2.73 -0.14 5.32
CA ALA A 53 1.47 -0.89 5.30
C ALA A 53 1.66 -2.33 4.80
N LYS A 54 2.53 -2.56 3.81
CA LYS A 54 2.85 -3.92 3.34
C LYS A 54 3.57 -4.75 4.38
N ARG A 55 4.40 -4.14 5.23
CA ARG A 55 5.04 -4.83 6.37
C ARG A 55 4.02 -5.24 7.42
N ILE A 56 3.03 -4.39 7.69
CA ILE A 56 1.89 -4.73 8.55
C ILE A 56 1.12 -5.90 7.95
N TYR A 57 0.79 -5.85 6.65
CA TYR A 57 0.14 -6.96 5.95
C TYR A 57 0.96 -8.26 6.07
N LEU A 58 2.28 -8.20 5.85
CA LEU A 58 3.17 -9.36 5.97
C LEU A 58 3.14 -9.96 7.38
N ALA A 59 3.12 -9.13 8.43
CA ALA A 59 3.01 -9.63 9.81
C ALA A 59 1.70 -10.39 10.02
N VAL A 60 0.56 -9.85 9.58
CA VAL A 60 -0.75 -10.52 9.66
C VAL A 60 -0.78 -11.79 8.79
N GLN A 61 -0.13 -11.77 7.62
CA GLN A 61 0.03 -12.93 6.75
C GLN A 61 0.77 -14.07 7.44
N LEU A 62 1.85 -13.76 8.16
CA LEU A 62 2.59 -14.75 8.93
C LEU A 62 1.78 -15.29 10.11
N MET A 63 0.97 -14.46 10.77
CA MET A 63 0.02 -14.93 11.79
C MET A 63 -1.00 -15.90 11.18
N TYR A 64 -1.56 -15.56 10.02
CA TYR A 64 -2.55 -16.39 9.33
C TYR A 64 -1.97 -17.72 8.84
N LEU A 65 -0.83 -17.70 8.15
CA LEU A 65 -0.22 -18.90 7.57
C LEU A 65 0.29 -19.88 8.63
N ASN A 66 0.84 -19.36 9.73
CA ASN A 66 1.35 -20.19 10.83
C ASN A 66 0.29 -20.52 11.89
N GLN A 67 -0.90 -19.91 11.80
CA GLN A 67 -1.93 -19.97 12.86
C GLN A 67 -1.38 -19.60 14.24
N ASP A 68 -0.45 -18.63 14.28
CA ASP A 68 0.29 -18.23 15.48
C ASP A 68 0.40 -16.70 15.57
N ILE A 69 -0.52 -16.13 16.35
CA ILE A 69 -0.61 -14.69 16.60
C ILE A 69 0.53 -14.25 17.53
N GLU A 70 0.78 -15.00 18.60
CA GLU A 70 1.68 -14.59 19.69
C GLU A 70 3.11 -14.41 19.20
N ARG A 71 3.58 -15.29 18.31
CA ARG A 71 4.91 -15.21 17.73
C ARG A 71 5.18 -13.91 16.96
N HIS A 72 4.16 -13.34 16.34
CA HIS A 72 4.29 -12.15 15.50
C HIS A 72 3.68 -10.89 16.14
N ARG A 73 3.01 -11.02 17.28
CA ARG A 73 2.29 -9.95 17.99
C ARG A 73 3.19 -8.75 18.24
N LYS A 74 4.40 -8.97 18.79
CA LYS A 74 5.34 -7.88 19.09
C LYS A 74 5.71 -7.09 17.83
N VAL A 75 6.14 -7.78 16.78
CA VAL A 75 6.56 -7.15 15.51
C VAL A 75 5.40 -6.38 14.89
N TYR A 76 4.20 -6.93 14.92
CA TYR A 76 3.00 -6.27 14.42
C TYR A 76 2.68 -4.96 15.17
N PHE A 77 2.73 -4.96 16.50
CA PHE A 77 2.50 -3.74 17.29
C PHE A 77 3.57 -2.68 17.07
N ASP A 78 4.85 -3.07 16.99
CA ASP A 78 5.93 -2.15 16.69
C ASP A 78 5.69 -1.45 15.33
N LEU A 79 5.33 -2.22 14.30
CA LEU A 79 5.00 -1.68 12.97
C LEU A 79 3.78 -0.74 12.98
N ILE A 80 2.74 -1.08 13.75
CA ILE A 80 1.54 -0.23 13.85
C ILE A 80 1.84 1.08 14.55
N ASN A 81 2.61 1.04 15.65
CA ASN A 81 2.96 2.25 16.38
C ASN A 81 3.73 3.21 15.47
N ASP A 82 4.73 2.71 14.74
CA ASP A 82 5.48 3.50 13.76
C ASP A 82 4.56 4.08 12.67
N PHE A 83 3.60 3.28 12.19
CA PHE A 83 2.66 3.70 11.16
C PHE A 83 1.69 4.80 11.63
N ILE A 84 1.14 4.68 12.84
CA ILE A 84 0.25 5.68 13.43
C ILE A 84 0.99 7.00 13.66
N GLN A 85 2.25 6.94 14.12
CA GLN A 85 3.07 8.14 14.29
C GLN A 85 3.31 8.86 12.95
N ALA A 86 3.52 8.11 11.87
CA ALA A 86 3.71 8.68 10.54
C ALA A 86 2.40 9.16 9.89
N ALA A 87 1.28 8.48 10.14
CA ALA A 87 -0.02 8.75 9.52
C ALA A 87 -1.19 8.61 10.53
N PRO A 88 -1.42 9.61 11.42
CA PRO A 88 -2.46 9.53 12.46
C PRO A 88 -3.89 9.38 11.93
N SER A 89 -4.16 9.78 10.68
CA SER A 89 -5.46 9.61 10.03
C SER A 89 -5.87 8.14 9.84
N THR A 90 -4.94 7.20 10.00
CA THR A 90 -5.13 5.77 9.70
C THR A 90 -5.56 4.94 10.91
N ILE A 91 -5.70 5.55 12.09
CA ILE A 91 -6.08 4.87 13.34
C ILE A 91 -7.33 4.00 13.15
N GLY A 92 -8.38 4.53 12.50
CA GLY A 92 -9.61 3.76 12.27
C GLY A 92 -9.44 2.51 11.39
N LEU A 93 -8.53 2.55 10.40
CA LEU A 93 -8.22 1.38 9.57
C LEU A 93 -7.45 0.33 10.37
N ILE A 94 -6.53 0.78 11.22
CA ILE A 94 -5.72 -0.09 12.07
C ILE A 94 -6.58 -0.76 13.15
N ASP A 95 -7.49 -0.02 13.77
CA ASP A 95 -8.44 -0.56 14.74
C ASP A 95 -9.29 -1.67 14.13
N ALA A 96 -9.70 -1.52 12.86
CA ALA A 96 -10.39 -2.58 12.14
C ALA A 96 -9.52 -3.84 11.98
N VAL A 97 -8.22 -3.71 11.67
CA VAL A 97 -7.31 -4.86 11.62
C VAL A 97 -7.17 -5.51 13.00
N ASN A 98 -6.96 -4.70 14.05
CA ASN A 98 -6.80 -5.16 15.43
C ASN A 98 -8.01 -5.97 15.90
N ASN A 99 -9.23 -5.48 15.63
CA ASN A 99 -10.46 -6.16 16.03
C ASN A 99 -10.59 -7.56 15.41
N GLU A 100 -10.24 -7.71 14.13
CA GLU A 100 -10.26 -9.01 13.45
C GLU A 100 -9.21 -9.98 14.03
N ILE A 101 -8.02 -9.47 14.41
CA ILE A 101 -6.98 -10.30 15.06
C ILE A 101 -7.43 -10.74 16.45
N LEU A 102 -7.98 -9.81 17.25
CA LEU A 102 -8.45 -10.09 18.61
C LEU A 102 -9.60 -11.10 18.64
N THR A 103 -10.46 -11.09 17.62
CA THR A 103 -11.57 -12.05 17.49
C THR A 103 -11.15 -13.37 16.83
N GLY A 104 -9.89 -13.52 16.42
CA GLY A 104 -9.37 -14.73 15.76
C GLY A 104 -9.71 -14.83 14.27
N SER A 105 -10.33 -13.81 13.68
CA SER A 105 -10.73 -13.74 12.27
C SER A 105 -9.57 -13.33 11.36
N LEU A 106 -8.48 -14.10 11.37
CA LEU A 106 -7.21 -13.73 10.71
C LEU A 106 -7.33 -13.52 9.20
N TYR A 107 -8.21 -14.25 8.52
CA TYR A 107 -8.46 -14.02 7.10
C TYR A 107 -9.20 -12.70 6.83
N ALA A 108 -10.09 -12.28 7.74
CA ALA A 108 -10.71 -10.96 7.69
C ALA A 108 -9.68 -9.87 8.02
N ALA A 109 -8.79 -10.11 9.00
CA ALA A 109 -7.68 -9.21 9.31
C ALA A 109 -6.78 -8.95 8.09
N LEU A 110 -6.49 -9.99 7.29
CA LEU A 110 -5.77 -9.85 6.02
C LEU A 110 -6.48 -8.95 5.02
N ARG A 111 -7.81 -9.03 4.91
CA ARG A 111 -8.59 -8.14 4.04
C ARG A 111 -8.49 -6.69 4.51
N ARG A 112 -8.61 -6.43 5.81
CA ARG A 112 -8.44 -5.10 6.41
C ARG A 112 -7.02 -4.55 6.22
N ALA A 113 -6.01 -5.39 6.40
CA ALA A 113 -4.62 -4.99 6.16
C ALA A 113 -4.38 -4.66 4.67
N LYS A 114 -5.09 -5.33 3.76
CA LYS A 114 -5.04 -4.98 2.33
C LYS A 114 -5.64 -3.61 2.04
N GLU A 115 -6.76 -3.26 2.69
CA GLU A 115 -7.36 -1.92 2.62
C GLU A 115 -6.35 -0.84 3.09
N LEU A 116 -5.59 -1.13 4.15
CA LEU A 116 -4.53 -0.25 4.63
C LEU A 116 -3.41 -0.03 3.59
N VAL A 117 -3.00 -1.09 2.87
CA VAL A 117 -2.01 -1.00 1.79
C VAL A 117 -2.51 -0.13 0.64
N GLU A 118 -3.78 -0.28 0.25
CA GLU A 118 -4.38 0.54 -0.80
C GLU A 118 -4.46 2.02 -0.40
N TYR A 119 -4.85 2.30 0.86
CA TYR A 119 -4.87 3.66 1.40
C TYR A 119 -3.48 4.31 1.40
N GLU A 120 -2.45 3.59 1.86
CA GLU A 120 -1.07 4.09 1.84
C GLU A 120 -0.62 4.41 0.41
N ARG A 121 -0.97 3.56 -0.56
CA ARG A 121 -0.65 3.78 -1.98
C ARG A 121 -1.31 5.06 -2.50
N GLU A 122 -2.57 5.30 -2.18
CA GLU A 122 -3.29 6.52 -2.57
C GLU A 122 -2.67 7.76 -1.94
N LEU A 123 -2.34 7.71 -0.64
CA LEU A 123 -1.69 8.81 0.07
C LEU A 123 -0.35 9.20 -0.57
N ILE A 124 0.48 8.22 -0.90
CA ILE A 124 1.77 8.44 -1.58
C ILE A 124 1.54 9.04 -2.98
N ALA A 125 0.56 8.54 -3.73
CA ALA A 125 0.25 9.06 -5.07
C ALA A 125 -0.21 10.52 -5.04
N HIS A 126 -1.03 10.90 -4.04
CA HIS A 126 -1.47 12.27 -3.83
C HIS A 126 -0.32 13.21 -3.43
N ALA A 127 0.59 12.76 -2.56
CA ALA A 127 1.76 13.55 -2.19
C ALA A 127 2.69 13.82 -3.40
N GLN A 128 2.87 12.84 -4.28
CA GLN A 128 3.70 12.95 -5.48
C GLN A 128 3.07 13.80 -6.60
N SER A 129 1.74 13.92 -6.64
CA SER A 129 1.04 14.78 -7.63
C SER A 129 0.98 16.23 -7.16
N GLY A 130 0.76 16.49 -5.87
CA GLY A 130 0.75 17.83 -5.29
C GLY A 130 2.10 18.57 -5.39
N HIS A 131 3.22 17.85 -5.43
CA HIS A 131 4.54 18.46 -5.60
C HIS A 131 4.82 18.94 -7.04
N ARG A 132 4.06 18.46 -8.04
CA ARG A 132 4.27 18.81 -9.46
C ARG A 132 3.59 20.11 -9.89
N SER A 133 2.65 20.65 -9.11
CA SER A 133 1.89 21.85 -9.46
C SER A 133 2.47 23.16 -8.92
N ILE A 134 3.60 23.12 -8.19
CA ILE A 134 4.15 24.28 -7.48
C ILE A 134 5.44 24.85 -8.13
N SER A 135 5.81 24.42 -9.34
CA SER A 135 7.08 24.84 -9.98
C SER A 135 6.92 25.57 -11.31
N ALA A 136 5.74 26.12 -11.64
CA ALA A 136 5.50 26.69 -12.96
C ALA A 136 5.11 28.19 -13.00
N ASP A 137 5.09 28.93 -11.88
CA ASP A 137 4.47 30.28 -11.88
C ASP A 137 5.30 31.44 -11.28
N ASP A 138 6.62 31.30 -11.15
CA ASP A 138 7.48 32.34 -10.53
C ASP A 138 8.52 32.98 -11.50
N ALA A 139 8.21 33.07 -12.80
CA ALA A 139 9.17 33.58 -13.79
C ALA A 139 8.60 34.55 -14.84
N ILE A 140 7.72 35.47 -14.46
CA ILE A 140 7.45 36.70 -15.24
C ILE A 140 7.08 37.76 -14.17
N ASP A 141 7.92 38.69 -13.75
CA ASP A 141 8.16 39.93 -14.48
C ASP A 141 9.30 40.73 -13.80
N ARG A 142 10.47 40.83 -14.42
CA ARG A 142 11.49 41.85 -14.12
C ARG A 142 12.16 42.27 -15.42
N GLU A 143 11.56 43.22 -16.12
CA GLU A 143 12.24 43.98 -17.16
C GLU A 143 13.25 44.97 -16.54
N PRO A 144 14.52 44.98 -16.97
CA PRO A 144 15.44 46.04 -16.64
C PRO A 144 15.30 47.19 -17.65
N ALA A 145 15.23 48.42 -17.12
CA ALA A 145 15.25 49.67 -17.86
C ALA A 145 16.35 49.70 -18.94
N ARG A 146 15.94 49.91 -20.20
CA ARG A 146 16.85 50.28 -21.29
C ARG A 146 16.69 51.76 -21.62
N ALA A 147 17.82 52.45 -21.50
CA ALA A 147 18.04 53.81 -21.98
C ALA A 147 17.91 53.91 -23.50
N GLY A 148 17.36 55.02 -23.97
CA GLY A 148 17.40 55.44 -25.38
C GLY A 148 17.01 56.92 -25.47
N GLY A 149 18.01 57.80 -25.59
CA GLY A 149 17.78 59.23 -25.77
C GLY A 149 17.57 59.61 -27.24
N HIS A 150 16.93 60.76 -27.48
CA HIS A 150 17.27 61.67 -28.58
C HIS A 150 16.70 63.08 -28.34
N ALA A 151 17.44 64.06 -28.87
CA ALA A 151 17.34 65.50 -28.71
C ALA A 151 16.10 66.13 -29.39
N ALA A 152 15.72 67.34 -28.96
CA ALA A 152 15.74 68.56 -29.82
C ALA A 152 15.09 69.80 -29.16
N SER A 153 15.90 70.87 -29.07
CA SER A 153 15.63 72.29 -29.39
C SER A 153 14.35 73.03 -28.97
N GLN A 154 14.54 74.21 -28.34
CA GLN A 154 14.18 75.57 -28.79
C GLN A 154 14.00 76.47 -27.54
N GLY A 155 14.80 77.54 -27.36
CA GLY A 155 14.45 78.94 -27.69
C GLY A 155 13.72 79.57 -26.50
N GLY A 156 14.09 80.68 -25.86
CA GLY A 156 14.71 81.94 -26.25
C GLY A 156 14.09 83.03 -25.34
N GLY A 157 14.80 84.13 -25.08
CA GLY A 157 14.26 85.30 -24.36
C GLY A 157 14.98 85.62 -23.06
#